data_AF-A0A372ITM5-F1
#
_entry.id   AF-A0A372ITM5-F1
#
_cell.length_a   1.000
_cell.length_b   1.000
_cell.length_c   1.000
_cell.angle_alpha   90.00
_cell.angle_beta   90.00
_cell.angle_gamma   90.00
#
_symmetry.space_group_name_H-M   'P 1'
#
loop_
_entity.id
_entity.type
_entity.pdbx_description
1 polymer ?
#
loop_
_entity_poly.entity_id
_entity_poly.type
_entity_poly.pdbx_seq_one_letter_code
_entity_poly.pdbx_strand_id
1 'polypeptide(L)'
;MTVEAQKNESLILRLDEDEIEQWNNALNEVCNGFTVANFPAAIGVSRDHALTLLERLHHASSNQMQTFSLDDLLAVRNALTTVLAELDSGEYPARMGFAVEESRRTRDALDSVAARYRFDRFHKTA
;
A
#
# COMPACT_ATOMS: atom_id res chain seq x y z
N MET A 1 1.84 -1.64 -11.51
CA MET A 1 0.48 -1.43 -11.00
C MET A 1 -0.33 -0.75 -12.06
N THR A 2 -1.40 -1.41 -12.48
CA THR A 2 -2.33 -0.89 -13.49
C THR A 2 -3.70 -0.72 -12.87
N VAL A 3 -4.30 0.46 -13.05
CA VAL A 3 -5.69 0.72 -12.68
C VAL A 3 -6.58 0.24 -13.82
N GLU A 4 -7.36 -0.82 -13.58
CA GLU A 4 -8.21 -1.45 -14.59
C GLU A 4 -9.63 -0.85 -14.58
N ALA A 5 -10.17 -0.54 -13.39
CA ALA A 5 -11.50 0.06 -13.27
C ALA A 5 -11.73 0.77 -11.92
N GLN A 6 -12.78 1.58 -11.85
CA GLN A 6 -13.28 2.23 -10.64
C GLN A 6 -14.78 1.90 -10.47
N LYS A 7 -15.18 1.30 -9.35
CA LYS A 7 -16.57 0.92 -9.08
C LYS A 7 -16.91 1.12 -7.61
N ASN A 8 -18.02 1.81 -7.31
CA ASN A 8 -18.61 1.92 -5.97
C ASN A 8 -17.59 2.07 -4.84
N GLU A 9 -16.83 3.15 -4.91
CA GLU A 9 -15.80 3.50 -3.93
C GLU A 9 -14.56 2.58 -3.85
N SER A 10 -14.40 1.68 -4.83
CA SER A 10 -13.28 0.76 -4.93
C SER A 10 -12.52 0.92 -6.25
N LEU A 11 -11.22 0.62 -6.20
CA LEU A 11 -10.29 0.54 -7.33
C LEU A 11 -10.00 -0.91 -7.63
N ILE A 12 -10.16 -1.30 -8.89
CA ILE A 12 -9.75 -2.61 -9.38
C ILE A 12 -8.34 -2.43 -9.95
N LEU A 13 -7.37 -3.03 -9.28
CA LEU A 13 -5.96 -2.96 -9.63
C LEU A 13 -5.46 -4.32 -10.05
N ARG A 14 -4.53 -4.32 -11.00
CA ARG A 14 -3.68 -5.47 -11.31
C ARG A 14 -2.26 -5.14 -10.83
N LEU A 15 -1.77 -5.97 -9.92
CA LEU A 15 -0.43 -5.88 -9.33
C LEU A 15 0.44 -6.97 -9.93
N ASP A 16 1.71 -6.65 -10.20
CA ASP A 16 2.71 -7.67 -10.47
C ASP A 16 3.22 -8.33 -9.17
N GLU A 17 4.17 -9.26 -9.30
CA GLU A 17 4.72 -10.00 -8.17
C GLU A 17 5.51 -9.10 -7.22
N ASP A 18 6.41 -8.27 -7.76
CA ASP A 18 7.22 -7.32 -6.99
C ASP A 18 6.35 -6.33 -6.21
N GLU A 19 5.22 -5.89 -6.78
CA GLU A 19 4.28 -5.00 -6.09
C GLU A 19 3.56 -5.69 -4.95
N ILE A 20 3.10 -6.93 -5.14
CA ILE A 20 2.47 -7.71 -4.07
C ILE A 20 3.45 -7.90 -2.93
N GLU A 21 4.69 -8.30 -3.23
CA GLU A 21 5.73 -8.50 -2.22
C GLU A 21 6.08 -7.20 -1.49
N GLN A 22 6.27 -6.09 -2.21
CA GLN A 22 6.54 -4.79 -1.59
C GLN A 22 5.42 -4.35 -0.65
N TRP A 23 4.17 -4.54 -1.06
CA TRP A 23 3.00 -4.17 -0.24
C TRP A 23 2.90 -5.08 0.99
N ASN A 24 3.11 -6.39 0.79
CA ASN A 24 3.10 -7.37 1.87
C ASN A 24 4.20 -7.06 2.91
N ASN A 25 5.42 -6.85 2.47
CA ASN A 25 6.56 -6.58 3.35
C ASN A 25 6.36 -5.26 4.11
N ALA A 26 5.87 -4.21 3.45
CA ALA A 26 5.63 -2.93 4.12
C ALA A 26 4.55 -3.03 5.21
N LEU A 27 3.44 -3.72 4.92
CA LEU A 27 2.38 -3.94 5.89
C LEU A 27 2.83 -4.87 7.02
N ASN A 28 3.60 -5.90 6.71
CA ASN A 28 4.16 -6.80 7.72
C ASN A 28 5.09 -6.05 8.66
N GLU A 29 5.92 -5.14 8.15
CA GLU A 29 6.82 -4.35 8.99
C GLU A 29 6.05 -3.43 9.96
N VAL A 30 5.04 -2.69 9.49
CA VAL A 30 4.28 -1.82 10.41
C VAL A 30 3.38 -2.61 11.38
N CYS A 31 2.88 -3.79 10.97
CA CYS A 31 2.03 -4.62 11.82
C CYS A 31 2.85 -5.41 12.84
N ASN A 32 3.98 -5.99 12.44
CA ASN A 32 4.70 -7.00 13.22
C ASN A 32 6.16 -6.64 13.50
N GLY A 33 6.79 -5.79 12.68
CA GLY A 33 8.21 -5.46 12.77
C GLY A 33 8.53 -4.21 13.58
N PHE A 34 7.68 -3.19 13.55
CA PHE A 34 7.88 -1.91 14.23
C PHE A 34 6.78 -1.62 15.26
N THR A 35 7.13 -0.79 16.25
CA THR A 35 6.14 -0.16 17.11
C THR A 35 5.75 1.19 16.51
N VAL A 36 4.62 1.22 15.79
CA VAL A 36 4.08 2.46 15.22
C VAL A 36 3.22 3.19 16.26
N ALA A 37 3.66 4.37 16.70
CA ALA A 37 2.92 5.21 17.62
C ALA A 37 1.61 5.72 16.98
N ASN A 38 0.50 5.62 17.73
CA ASN A 38 -0.85 5.95 17.24
C ASN A 38 -1.14 5.35 15.86
N PHE A 39 -1.05 4.02 15.76
CA PHE A 39 -1.17 3.25 14.52
C PHE A 39 -2.31 3.74 13.59
N PRO A 40 -3.54 3.99 14.06
CA PRO A 40 -4.61 4.44 13.18
C PRO A 40 -4.35 5.80 12.53
N ALA A 41 -3.74 6.72 13.25
CA ALA A 41 -3.41 8.03 12.70
C ALA A 41 -2.21 7.96 11.73
N ALA A 42 -1.22 7.13 12.02
CA ALA A 42 -0.03 6.98 11.20
C ALA A 42 -0.31 6.22 9.89
N ILE A 43 -1.02 5.09 9.98
CA ILE A 43 -1.30 4.22 8.83
C ILE A 43 -2.58 4.64 8.11
N GLY A 44 -3.54 5.26 8.79
CA GLY A 44 -4.80 5.72 8.21
C GLY A 44 -5.94 4.70 8.29
N VAL A 45 -5.68 3.51 8.84
CA VAL A 45 -6.67 2.45 9.12
C VAL A 45 -6.39 1.79 10.47
N SER A 46 -7.35 1.05 11.01
CA SER A 46 -7.11 0.27 12.23
C SER A 46 -6.06 -0.82 11.99
N ARG A 47 -5.42 -1.28 13.08
CA ARG A 47 -4.48 -2.40 13.02
C ARG A 47 -5.14 -3.67 12.48
N ASP A 48 -6.38 -3.96 12.89
CA ASP A 48 -7.13 -5.13 12.41
C ASP A 48 -7.41 -5.07 10.91
N HIS A 49 -7.72 -3.88 10.38
CA HIS A 49 -7.88 -3.66 8.94
C HIS A 49 -6.55 -3.87 8.22
N ALA A 50 -5.45 -3.29 8.72
CA ALA A 50 -4.11 -3.49 8.13
C ALA A 50 -3.70 -4.97 8.10
N LEU A 51 -3.98 -5.73 9.17
CA LEU A 51 -3.75 -7.18 9.23
C LEU A 51 -4.62 -7.95 8.23
N THR A 52 -5.90 -7.58 8.11
CA THR A 52 -6.80 -8.17 7.11
C THR A 52 -6.28 -7.93 5.69
N LEU A 53 -5.78 -6.71 5.42
CA LEU A 53 -5.18 -6.36 4.13
C LEU A 53 -3.88 -7.14 3.87
N LEU A 54 -3.05 -7.32 4.89
CA LEU A 54 -1.82 -8.11 4.82
C LEU A 54 -2.12 -9.58 4.49
N GLU A 55 -3.08 -10.21 5.17
CA GLU A 55 -3.52 -11.58 4.90
C GLU A 55 -4.04 -11.71 3.46
N ARG A 56 -4.83 -10.74 3.00
CA ARG A 56 -5.34 -10.71 1.61
C ARG A 56 -4.21 -10.66 0.58
N LEU A 57 -3.18 -9.85 0.83
CA LEU A 57 -2.01 -9.74 -0.05
C LEU A 57 -1.12 -10.99 0.02
N HIS A 58 -1.03 -11.65 1.16
CA HIS A 58 -0.26 -12.89 1.29
C HIS A 58 -0.83 -14.03 0.42
N HIS A 59 -2.14 -14.02 0.19
CA HIS A 59 -2.82 -14.98 -0.68
C HIS A 59 -3.10 -14.46 -2.10
N ALA A 60 -2.65 -13.24 -2.41
CA ALA A 60 -2.82 -12.66 -3.72
C ALA A 60 -1.96 -13.39 -4.76
N SER A 61 -2.53 -13.65 -5.94
CA SER A 61 -1.75 -14.07 -7.09
C SER A 61 -1.38 -12.87 -7.96
N SER A 62 -0.15 -12.86 -8.47
CA SER A 62 0.30 -11.83 -9.40
C SER A 62 -0.58 -11.79 -10.65
N ASN A 63 -0.71 -10.60 -11.23
CA ASN A 63 -1.49 -10.32 -12.42
C ASN A 63 -3.01 -10.60 -12.33
N GLN A 64 -3.52 -10.98 -11.15
CA GLN A 64 -4.96 -11.05 -10.92
C GLN A 64 -5.53 -9.67 -10.55
N MET A 65 -6.74 -9.41 -11.01
CA MET A 65 -7.49 -8.22 -10.63
C MET A 65 -7.93 -8.33 -9.18
N GLN A 66 -7.57 -7.33 -8.39
CA GLN A 66 -7.93 -7.22 -6.99
C GLN A 66 -8.65 -5.90 -6.73
N THR A 67 -9.60 -5.94 -5.79
CA THR A 67 -10.37 -4.76 -5.41
C THR A 67 -9.79 -4.16 -4.14
N PHE A 68 -9.46 -2.88 -4.20
CA PHE A 68 -8.92 -2.10 -3.07
C PHE A 68 -9.81 -0.89 -2.81
N SER A 69 -10.06 -0.61 -1.52
CA SER A 69 -10.63 0.68 -1.13
C SER A 69 -9.57 1.78 -1.24
N LEU A 70 -9.99 3.06 -1.21
CA LEU A 70 -9.03 4.16 -1.09
C LEU A 70 -8.20 4.03 0.20
N ASP A 71 -8.84 3.61 1.29
CA ASP A 71 -8.17 3.44 2.59
C ASP A 71 -7.12 2.35 2.53
N ASP A 72 -7.35 1.26 1.78
CA ASP A 72 -6.35 0.21 1.56
C ASP A 72 -5.09 0.78 0.88
N LEU A 73 -5.27 1.61 -0.15
CA LEU A 73 -4.13 2.21 -0.87
C LEU A 73 -3.38 3.21 0.00
N LEU A 74 -4.10 4.01 0.78
CA LEU A 74 -3.49 4.94 1.73
C LEU A 74 -2.73 4.19 2.83
N ALA A 75 -3.26 3.07 3.31
CA ALA A 75 -2.60 2.23 4.31
C ALA A 75 -1.26 1.70 3.79
N VAL A 76 -1.22 1.15 2.58
CA VAL A 76 0.04 0.68 1.97
C VAL A 76 1.01 1.84 1.75
N ARG A 77 0.53 2.98 1.25
CA ARG A 77 1.37 4.17 1.03
C ARG A 77 1.99 4.68 2.33
N ASN A 78 1.21 4.73 3.40
CA ASN A 78 1.67 5.14 4.72
C ASN A 78 2.60 4.09 5.36
N ALA A 79 2.35 2.79 5.12
CA ALA A 79 3.25 1.73 5.55
C ALA A 79 4.63 1.87 4.89
N LEU A 80 4.68 2.03 3.56
CA LEU A 80 5.93 2.31 2.84
C LEU A 80 6.62 3.58 3.34
N THR A 81 5.85 4.64 3.63
CA THR A 81 6.39 5.88 4.19
C THR A 81 7.03 5.65 5.56
N THR A 82 6.40 4.83 6.40
CA THR A 82 6.90 4.48 7.73
C THR A 82 8.17 3.67 7.62
N VAL A 83 8.18 2.61 6.81
CA VAL A 83 9.36 1.76 6.57
C VAL A 83 10.54 2.59 6.05
N LEU A 84 10.31 3.49 5.09
CA LEU A 84 11.33 4.39 4.53
C LEU A 84 11.90 5.39 5.55
N ALA A 85 11.18 5.65 6.65
CA ALA A 85 11.63 6.53 7.72
C ALA A 85 12.31 5.78 8.86
N GLU A 86 11.90 4.53 9.14
CA GLU A 86 12.41 3.71 10.24
C GLU A 86 13.68 2.94 9.87
N LEU A 87 13.84 2.54 8.59
CA LEU A 87 14.98 1.73 8.17
C LEU A 87 16.09 2.57 7.53
N ASP A 88 17.31 2.36 8.02
CA ASP A 88 18.51 2.86 7.36
C ASP A 88 18.77 2.12 6.05
N SER A 89 19.46 2.78 5.11
CA SER A 89 19.72 2.26 3.77
C SER A 89 20.50 0.93 3.75
N GLY A 90 21.28 0.63 4.80
CA GLY A 90 21.99 -0.63 4.94
C GLY A 90 21.12 -1.81 5.35
N GLU A 91 20.07 -1.57 6.14
CA GLU A 91 19.16 -2.61 6.63
C GLU A 91 17.95 -2.82 5.71
N TYR A 92 17.59 -1.77 4.97
CA TYR A 92 16.41 -1.74 4.11
C TYR A 92 16.29 -2.96 3.18
N PRO A 93 17.32 -3.31 2.37
CA PRO A 93 17.18 -4.42 1.42
C PRO A 93 17.02 -5.77 2.10
N ALA A 94 17.61 -5.95 3.29
CA ALA A 94 17.52 -7.21 4.03
C ALA A 94 16.11 -7.43 4.61
N ARG A 95 15.42 -6.36 4.99
CA ARG A 95 14.07 -6.43 5.56
C ARG A 95 12.98 -6.39 4.52
N MET A 96 13.16 -5.55 3.50
CA MET A 96 12.14 -5.33 2.48
C MET A 96 12.30 -6.23 1.27
N GLY A 97 13.50 -6.75 0.99
CA GLY A 97 13.79 -7.49 -0.25
C GLY A 97 14.01 -6.60 -1.48
N PHE A 98 13.92 -5.27 -1.33
CA PHE A 98 13.99 -4.29 -2.41
C PHE A 98 14.95 -3.14 -2.08
N ALA A 99 15.42 -2.43 -3.10
CA ALA A 99 16.15 -1.20 -2.90
C ALA A 99 15.22 -0.07 -2.41
N VAL A 100 15.77 0.86 -1.63
CA VAL A 100 15.05 2.04 -1.12
C VAL A 100 14.30 2.78 -2.25
N GLU A 101 14.96 2.96 -3.40
CA GLU A 101 14.40 3.69 -4.55
C GLU A 101 13.25 2.94 -5.26
N GLU A 102 13.18 1.61 -5.13
CA GLU A 102 12.04 0.84 -5.64
C GLU A 102 10.80 1.10 -4.80
N SER A 103 10.93 1.01 -3.48
CA SER A 103 9.84 1.33 -2.56
C SER A 103 9.39 2.79 -2.63
N ARG A 104 10.31 3.74 -2.85
CA ARG A 104 9.94 5.15 -3.11
C ARG A 104 9.07 5.28 -4.36
N ARG A 105 9.45 4.63 -5.47
CA ARG A 105 8.66 4.62 -6.70
C ARG A 105 7.27 4.02 -6.48
N THR A 106 7.17 2.92 -5.74
CA THR A 106 5.89 2.29 -5.40
C THR A 106 5.00 3.21 -4.56
N ARG A 107 5.56 3.87 -3.53
CA ARG A 107 4.85 4.87 -2.72
C ARG A 107 4.33 6.03 -3.58
N ASP A 108 5.16 6.55 -4.48
CA ASP A 108 4.80 7.69 -5.33
C ASP A 108 3.74 7.32 -6.38
N ALA A 109 3.78 6.07 -6.87
CA ALA A 109 2.74 5.51 -7.74
C ALA A 109 1.39 5.40 -7.00
N LEU A 110 1.40 4.94 -5.74
CA LEU A 110 0.21 4.90 -4.89
C LEU A 110 -0.38 6.29 -4.63
N ASP A 111 0.47 7.28 -4.34
CA ASP A 111 0.02 8.68 -4.18
C ASP A 111 -0.63 9.21 -5.46
N SER A 112 -0.05 8.92 -6.62
CA SER A 112 -0.60 9.30 -7.92
C SER A 112 -1.96 8.66 -8.19
N VAL A 113 -2.13 7.37 -7.86
CA VAL A 113 -3.41 6.66 -8.00
C VAL A 113 -4.46 7.22 -7.04
N ALA A 114 -4.11 7.44 -5.78
CA ALA A 114 -5.01 8.00 -4.77
C ALA A 114 -5.46 9.42 -5.11
N ALA A 115 -4.56 10.27 -5.63
CA ALA A 115 -4.87 11.63 -6.06
C ALA A 115 -5.86 11.63 -7.23
N ARG A 116 -5.62 10.80 -8.26
CA ARG A 116 -6.53 10.65 -9.41
C ARG A 116 -7.92 10.20 -8.97
N TYR A 117 -7.97 9.19 -8.10
CA TYR A 117 -9.23 8.66 -7.59
C TYR A 117 -10.07 9.72 -6.84
N ARG A 118 -9.42 10.55 -6.01
CA ARG A 118 -10.09 11.67 -5.33
C ARG A 118 -10.62 12.68 -6.34
N PHE A 119 -9.82 13.06 -7.34
CA PHE A 119 -10.22 14.02 -8.36
C PHE A 119 -11.43 13.54 -9.18
N ASP A 120 -11.43 12.29 -9.63
CA ASP A 120 -12.52 11.70 -10.41
C ASP A 120 -13.84 11.62 -9.61
N ARG A 121 -13.75 11.46 -8.29
CA ARG A 121 -14.93 11.50 -7.40
C ARG A 121 -15.58 12.88 -7.36
N PHE A 122 -14.77 13.95 -7.32
CA PHE A 122 -15.29 15.33 -7.30
C PHE A 122 -15.99 15.71 -8.62
N HIS A 123 -15.62 15.12 -9.75
CA HIS A 123 -16.20 15.47 -11.05
C HIS A 123 -17.44 14.65 -11.42
N LYS A 124 -17.68 13.50 -10.78
CA LYS A 124 -18.91 12.69 -10.98
C LYS A 124 -20.10 13.16 -10.13
N THR A 125 -19.92 14.21 -9.32
CA THR A 125 -20.93 14.75 -8.40
C THR A 125 -21.37 16.18 -8.75
N ALA A 126 -20.90 16.73 -9.88
CA ALA A 126 -21.35 18.00 -10.46
C ALA A 126 -22.21 17.76 -11.70
#